data_AF-A0A521EE13-F1
#
_entry.id   AF-A0A521EE13-F1
#
_cell.length_a   1.000
_cell.length_b   1.000
_cell.length_c   1.000
_cell.angle_alpha   90.00
_cell.angle_beta   90.00
_cell.angle_gamma   90.00
#
_symmetry.space_group_name_H-M   'P 1'
#
loop_
_entity.id
_entity.type
_entity.pdbx_description
1 polymer ?
#
loop_
_entity_poly.entity_id
_entity_poly.type
_entity_poly.pdbx_seq_one_letter_code
_entity_poly.pdbx_strand_id
1 'polypeptide(L)'
;MSGYSEVLYVMFAMIIVSTMALNANRVIQVNNVSMVEGQLESQVVAYAQNIIEEARAHAFDEKTRYDTGGNSIVPVNIPDGFSDIGTDGETGRNSFNDFDDFDNHTETLTLGGVDYELSVNVEYVTTLDYATYSTAVGKSTLKRITVNIKSGFLKKNNSADTEPTNYNFSFIRSYYAD
;
A
#
# COMPACT_ATOMS: atom_id res chain seq x y z
N MET A 1 -14.24 56.47 -40.40
CA MET A 1 -13.70 55.83 -39.18
C MET A 1 -14.16 54.36 -39.07
N SER A 2 -14.10 53.54 -40.13
CA SER A 2 -14.55 52.13 -40.05
C SER A 2 -13.50 51.16 -39.47
N GLY A 3 -12.20 51.47 -39.56
CA GLY A 3 -11.14 50.58 -39.07
C GLY A 3 -11.07 50.39 -37.54
N TYR A 4 -11.62 51.32 -36.75
CA TYR A 4 -11.64 51.19 -35.29
C TYR A 4 -12.57 50.06 -34.80
N SER A 5 -13.62 49.74 -35.55
CA SER A 5 -14.55 48.65 -35.23
C SER A 5 -13.92 47.29 -35.51
N GLU A 6 -13.19 47.16 -36.62
CA GLU A 6 -12.44 45.94 -36.98
C GLU A 6 -11.34 45.64 -35.97
N VAL A 7 -10.59 46.65 -35.53
CA VAL A 7 -9.56 46.49 -34.48
C VAL A 7 -10.19 46.03 -33.16
N LEU A 8 -11.36 46.56 -32.79
CA LEU A 8 -12.09 46.14 -31.59
C LEU A 8 -12.52 44.67 -31.66
N TYR A 9 -13.06 44.22 -32.81
CA TYR A 9 -13.44 42.82 -33.00
C TYR A 9 -12.24 41.87 -32.96
N VAL A 10 -11.11 42.26 -33.53
CA VAL A 10 -9.87 41.47 -33.46
C VAL A 10 -9.37 41.37 -32.01
N MET A 11 -9.43 42.45 -31.23
CA MET A 11 -9.06 42.41 -29.82
C MET A 11 -9.96 41.47 -29.00
N PHE A 12 -11.28 41.52 -29.21
CA PHE A 12 -12.21 40.59 -28.54
C PHE A 12 -11.97 39.14 -28.96
N ALA A 13 -11.74 38.89 -30.25
CA ALA A 13 -11.41 37.55 -30.74
C ALA A 13 -10.12 37.01 -30.09
N MET A 14 -9.08 37.85 -29.96
CA MET A 14 -7.84 37.46 -29.29
C MET A 14 -8.04 37.15 -27.79
N ILE A 15 -8.89 37.91 -27.09
CA ILE A 15 -9.20 37.65 -25.68
C ILE A 15 -9.91 36.30 -25.52
N ILE A 16 -10.87 36.00 -26.39
CA ILE A 16 -11.61 34.71 -26.35
C ILE A 16 -10.66 33.56 -26.64
N VAL A 17 -9.84 33.66 -27.68
CA VAL A 17 -8.86 32.61 -28.05
C VAL A 17 -7.83 32.41 -26.95
N SER A 18 -7.32 33.49 -26.34
CA SER A 18 -6.37 33.41 -25.23
C SER A 18 -6.98 32.72 -24.01
N THR A 19 -8.21 33.08 -23.65
CA THR A 19 -8.93 32.42 -22.53
C THR A 19 -9.18 30.95 -22.82
N MET A 20 -9.54 30.60 -24.05
CA MET A 20 -9.74 29.22 -24.47
C MET A 20 -8.43 28.41 -24.42
N ALA A 21 -7.32 29.00 -24.87
CA ALA A 21 -6.00 28.38 -24.78
C ALA A 21 -5.55 28.17 -23.34
N LEU A 22 -5.79 29.15 -22.45
CA LEU A 22 -5.49 29.03 -21.02
C LEU A 22 -6.32 27.92 -20.36
N ASN A 23 -7.61 27.82 -20.68
CA ASN A 23 -8.47 26.75 -20.19
C ASN A 23 -8.03 25.38 -20.70
N ALA A 24 -7.68 25.27 -21.99
CA ALA A 24 -7.16 24.03 -22.56
C ALA A 24 -5.86 23.59 -21.87
N ASN A 25 -4.91 24.52 -21.67
CA ASN A 25 -3.65 24.25 -20.97
C ASN A 25 -3.89 23.81 -19.52
N ARG A 26 -4.83 24.46 -18.82
CA ARG A 26 -5.19 24.07 -17.45
C ARG A 26 -5.77 22.65 -17.40
N VAL A 27 -6.65 22.31 -18.33
CA VAL A 27 -7.22 20.95 -18.43
C VAL A 27 -6.14 19.92 -18.73
N ILE A 28 -5.23 20.21 -19.67
CA ILE A 28 -4.09 19.34 -19.99
C ILE A 28 -3.20 19.15 -18.76
N GLN A 29 -2.91 20.22 -18.03
CA GLN A 29 -2.08 20.17 -16.83
C GLN A 29 -2.74 19.32 -15.73
N VAL A 30 -4.02 19.53 -15.46
CA VAL A 30 -4.76 18.73 -14.45
C VAL A 30 -4.80 17.25 -14.85
N ASN A 31 -5.06 16.96 -16.13
CA ASN A 31 -5.06 15.58 -16.62
C ASN A 31 -3.68 14.93 -16.52
N ASN A 32 -2.60 15.65 -16.83
CA ASN A 32 -1.24 15.14 -16.69
C ASN A 32 -0.88 14.85 -15.23
N VAL A 33 -1.24 15.75 -14.31
CA VAL A 33 -1.03 15.52 -12.86
C VAL A 33 -1.81 14.30 -12.40
N SER A 34 -3.10 14.23 -12.73
CA SER A 34 -3.95 13.09 -12.35
C SER A 34 -3.46 11.77 -12.95
N MET A 35 -2.94 11.79 -14.18
CA MET A 35 -2.35 10.61 -14.82
C MET A 35 -1.08 10.15 -14.09
N VAL A 36 -0.19 11.07 -13.71
CA VAL A 36 1.05 10.75 -12.98
C VAL A 36 0.72 10.23 -11.58
N GLU A 37 -0.21 10.86 -10.87
CA GLU A 37 -0.70 10.39 -9.57
C GLU A 37 -1.24 8.96 -9.68
N GLY A 38 -2.12 8.68 -10.65
CA GLY A 38 -2.67 7.34 -10.85
C GLY A 38 -1.62 6.27 -11.20
N GLN A 39 -0.57 6.64 -11.96
CA GLN A 39 0.54 5.74 -12.25
C GLN A 39 1.35 5.40 -10.99
N LEU A 40 1.65 6.40 -10.15
CA LEU A 40 2.35 6.20 -8.89
C LEU A 40 1.53 5.36 -7.91
N GLU A 41 0.23 5.65 -7.79
CA GLU A 41 -0.70 4.87 -6.96
C GLU A 41 -0.76 3.40 -7.38
N SER A 42 -0.83 3.13 -8.69
CA SER A 42 -0.85 1.75 -9.18
C SER A 42 0.45 1.00 -8.86
N GLN A 43 1.60 1.67 -8.85
CA GLN A 43 2.88 1.05 -8.47
C GLN A 43 2.92 0.75 -6.97
N VAL A 44 2.42 1.67 -6.13
CA VAL A 44 2.32 1.48 -4.68
C VAL A 44 1.42 0.29 -4.34
N VAL A 45 0.26 0.18 -4.98
CA VAL A 45 -0.66 -0.96 -4.81
C VAL A 45 0.03 -2.27 -5.20
N ALA A 46 0.70 -2.30 -6.36
CA ALA A 46 1.40 -3.50 -6.84
C ALA A 46 2.52 -3.94 -5.88
N TYR A 47 3.27 -2.98 -5.33
CA TYR A 47 4.34 -3.27 -4.37
C TYR A 47 3.79 -3.80 -3.03
N ALA A 48 2.73 -3.18 -2.50
CA ALA A 48 2.08 -3.67 -1.29
C ALA A 48 1.53 -5.09 -1.46
N GLN A 49 0.89 -5.37 -2.60
CA GLN A 49 0.41 -6.72 -2.93
C GLN A 49 1.56 -7.71 -3.06
N ASN A 50 2.68 -7.32 -3.66
CA ASN A 50 3.84 -8.18 -3.76
C ASN A 50 4.39 -8.62 -2.39
N ILE A 51 4.44 -7.70 -1.41
CA ILE A 51 4.83 -8.04 -0.02
C ILE A 51 3.84 -9.03 0.61
N ILE A 52 2.54 -8.79 0.44
CA ILE A 52 1.51 -9.69 0.98
C ILE A 52 1.63 -11.08 0.36
N GLU A 53 1.82 -11.17 -0.97
CA GLU A 53 1.98 -12.45 -1.65
C GLU A 53 3.27 -13.17 -1.26
N GLU A 54 4.36 -12.44 -1.03
CA GLU A 54 5.60 -13.01 -0.50
C GLU A 54 5.38 -13.59 0.89
N ALA A 55 4.83 -12.81 1.82
CA ALA A 55 4.49 -13.31 3.16
C ALA A 55 3.58 -14.55 3.10
N ARG A 56 2.60 -14.56 2.19
CA ARG A 56 1.71 -15.73 1.98
C ARG A 56 2.43 -16.97 1.47
N ALA A 57 3.50 -16.81 0.69
CA ALA A 57 4.29 -17.92 0.18
C ALA A 57 5.12 -18.61 1.28
N HIS A 58 5.44 -17.88 2.36
CA HIS A 58 6.21 -18.38 3.49
C HIS A 58 5.37 -19.25 4.45
N ALA A 59 6.06 -19.89 5.40
CA ALA A 59 5.45 -20.63 6.50
C ALA A 59 4.45 -19.75 7.25
N PHE A 60 3.49 -20.33 7.96
CA PHE A 60 2.68 -19.52 8.89
C PHE A 60 3.48 -19.10 10.13
N ASP A 61 4.44 -19.93 10.55
CA ASP A 61 5.22 -19.81 11.78
C ASP A 61 6.37 -20.83 11.73
N GLU A 62 7.57 -20.49 12.20
CA GLU A 62 8.74 -21.38 12.28
C GLU A 62 8.42 -22.76 12.91
N LYS A 63 7.60 -22.78 13.96
CA LYS A 63 7.27 -24.01 14.69
C LYS A 63 6.19 -24.87 14.01
N THR A 64 5.64 -24.38 12.91
CA THR A 64 4.78 -25.16 12.03
C THR A 64 5.60 -26.30 11.41
N ARG A 65 5.41 -27.52 11.91
CA ARG A 65 6.16 -28.67 11.41
C ARG A 65 5.82 -28.96 9.95
N TYR A 66 6.84 -29.21 9.15
CA TYR A 66 6.69 -29.75 7.80
C TYR A 66 6.82 -31.27 7.81
N ASP A 67 6.02 -31.96 6.99
CA ASP A 67 6.24 -33.36 6.65
C ASP A 67 7.54 -33.51 5.85
N THR A 68 8.06 -34.72 5.79
CA THR A 68 9.19 -35.14 4.97
C THR A 68 9.06 -34.73 3.49
N GLY A 69 7.83 -34.47 3.03
CA GLY A 69 7.51 -33.94 1.69
C GLY A 69 7.41 -32.41 1.59
N GLY A 70 7.73 -31.64 2.64
CA GLY A 70 7.67 -30.17 2.65
C GLY A 70 6.26 -29.59 2.85
N ASN A 71 5.27 -30.42 3.22
CA ASN A 71 3.90 -29.97 3.46
C ASN A 71 3.70 -29.60 4.93
N SER A 72 3.03 -28.47 5.21
CA SER A 72 2.66 -28.09 6.59
C SER A 72 1.79 -29.16 7.25
N ILE A 73 2.27 -29.78 8.33
CA ILE A 73 1.51 -30.71 9.15
C ILE A 73 0.69 -29.88 10.12
N VAL A 74 -0.60 -29.74 9.83
CA VAL A 74 -1.55 -28.94 10.61
C VAL A 74 -1.90 -29.69 11.91
N PRO A 75 -1.46 -29.24 13.11
CA PRO A 75 -1.78 -29.93 14.37
C PRO A 75 -3.25 -29.73 14.71
N VAL A 76 -3.94 -30.80 15.12
CA VAL A 76 -5.40 -30.80 15.44
C VAL A 76 -5.77 -29.84 16.58
N ASN A 77 -4.81 -29.46 17.43
CA ASN A 77 -4.97 -28.45 18.48
C ASN A 77 -3.95 -27.34 18.28
N ILE A 78 -4.33 -26.09 18.58
CA ILE A 78 -3.42 -24.94 18.74
C ILE A 78 -2.29 -25.38 19.67
N PRO A 79 -1.06 -25.62 19.20
CA PRO A 79 -0.02 -26.07 20.10
C PRO A 79 0.42 -24.88 20.95
N ASP A 80 1.03 -25.14 22.12
CA ASP A 80 1.94 -24.22 22.84
C ASP A 80 3.16 -23.78 21.97
N GLY A 81 3.14 -24.08 20.68
CA GLY A 81 4.24 -24.03 19.74
C GLY A 81 3.94 -23.14 18.55
N PHE A 82 3.20 -22.04 18.70
CA PHE A 82 3.41 -20.89 17.82
C PHE A 82 4.55 -20.03 18.38
N SER A 83 5.36 -19.39 17.53
CA SER A 83 6.36 -18.39 17.90
C SER A 83 5.68 -17.12 18.42
N ASP A 84 6.46 -16.21 19.01
CA ASP A 84 6.00 -14.84 19.21
C ASP A 84 6.18 -14.09 17.89
N ILE A 85 5.33 -13.10 17.61
CA ILE A 85 5.44 -12.33 16.36
C ILE A 85 6.75 -11.55 16.34
N GLY A 86 7.44 -11.60 15.20
CA GLY A 86 8.67 -10.88 14.92
C GLY A 86 9.78 -11.81 14.45
N THR A 87 10.86 -11.20 13.98
CA THR A 87 12.05 -11.89 13.49
C THR A 87 12.79 -12.63 14.61
N ASP A 88 13.30 -13.84 14.36
CA ASP A 88 14.20 -14.60 15.25
C ASP A 88 15.69 -14.34 14.94
N GLY A 89 16.01 -13.12 14.49
CA GLY A 89 17.37 -12.67 14.15
C GLY A 89 17.59 -12.39 12.67
N GLU A 90 16.56 -12.51 11.84
CA GLU A 90 16.54 -12.09 10.44
C GLU A 90 16.72 -10.58 10.32
N THR A 91 17.72 -10.14 9.54
CA THR A 91 18.04 -8.71 9.40
C THR A 91 17.39 -8.05 8.20
N GLY A 92 16.53 -8.75 7.45
CA GLY A 92 15.82 -8.16 6.32
C GLY A 92 15.00 -9.14 5.50
N ARG A 93 14.24 -8.59 4.55
CA ARG A 93 13.26 -9.30 3.72
C ARG A 93 13.78 -10.56 3.04
N ASN A 94 15.05 -10.56 2.61
CA ASN A 94 15.67 -11.72 1.95
C ASN A 94 15.94 -12.92 2.88
N SER A 95 15.93 -12.70 4.19
CA SER A 95 16.13 -13.76 5.20
C SER A 95 14.82 -14.24 5.84
N PHE A 96 13.70 -13.57 5.55
CA PHE A 96 12.40 -13.96 6.09
C PHE A 96 12.00 -15.33 5.58
N ASN A 97 11.61 -16.19 6.52
CA ASN A 97 11.31 -17.59 6.28
C ASN A 97 9.87 -17.95 6.66
N ASP A 98 9.22 -17.15 7.52
CA ASP A 98 7.82 -17.29 7.91
C ASP A 98 6.99 -16.00 7.72
N PHE A 99 5.71 -16.05 8.08
CA PHE A 99 4.72 -14.99 7.84
C PHE A 99 4.88 -13.82 8.82
N ASP A 100 5.39 -14.07 10.02
CA ASP A 100 5.54 -13.12 11.11
C ASP A 100 6.88 -12.39 11.13
N ASP A 101 7.88 -12.88 10.39
CA ASP A 101 9.13 -12.16 10.14
C ASP A 101 8.94 -10.77 9.50
N PHE A 102 7.81 -10.57 8.80
CA PHE A 102 7.46 -9.28 8.20
C PHE A 102 7.03 -8.23 9.23
N ASP A 103 6.86 -8.59 10.50
CA ASP A 103 6.47 -7.66 11.55
C ASP A 103 7.53 -6.59 11.80
N ASN A 104 7.07 -5.35 12.01
CA ASN A 104 7.91 -4.16 12.19
C ASN A 104 8.92 -3.92 11.05
N HIS A 105 8.76 -4.55 9.89
CA HIS A 105 9.64 -4.32 8.76
C HIS A 105 9.39 -2.93 8.17
N THR A 106 10.44 -2.11 8.12
CA THR A 106 10.41 -0.78 7.51
C THR A 106 11.43 -0.66 6.41
N GLU A 107 11.03 -0.08 5.28
CA GLU A 107 11.89 0.13 4.12
C GLU A 107 11.59 1.49 3.49
N THR A 108 12.63 2.16 2.96
CA THR A 108 12.43 3.32 2.09
C THR A 108 12.47 2.85 0.64
N LEU A 109 11.36 3.04 -0.06
CA LEU A 109 11.18 2.59 -1.43
C LEU A 109 11.14 3.79 -2.37
N THR A 110 11.92 3.74 -3.45
CA THR A 110 11.86 4.76 -4.52
C THR A 110 11.06 4.21 -5.72
N LEU A 111 9.82 4.66 -5.90
CA LEU A 111 8.99 4.31 -7.07
C LEU A 111 8.78 5.53 -7.96
N GLY A 112 9.07 5.40 -9.24
CA GLY A 112 8.86 6.49 -10.21
C GLY A 112 9.64 7.77 -9.89
N GLY A 113 10.75 7.68 -9.13
CA GLY A 113 11.55 8.83 -8.69
C GLY A 113 11.02 9.56 -7.46
N VAL A 114 10.03 8.97 -6.76
CA VAL A 114 9.49 9.48 -5.49
C VAL A 114 9.80 8.46 -4.39
N ASP A 115 10.23 8.97 -3.23
CA ASP A 115 10.50 8.15 -2.05
C ASP A 115 9.23 7.93 -1.22
N TYR A 116 9.07 6.70 -0.75
CA TYR A 116 7.96 6.22 0.08
C TYR A 116 8.51 5.54 1.33
N GLU A 117 7.82 5.69 2.44
CA GLU A 117 8.09 4.95 3.67
C GLU A 117 7.13 3.78 3.77
N LEU A 118 7.68 2.57 3.67
CA LEU A 118 6.97 1.32 3.91
C LEU A 118 7.10 0.95 5.38
N SER A 119 5.99 0.54 5.99
CA SER A 119 5.99 -0.14 7.29
C SER A 119 4.99 -1.29 7.27
N VAL A 120 5.42 -2.46 7.70
CA VAL A 120 4.61 -3.67 7.80
C VAL A 120 4.40 -4.01 9.27
N ASN A 121 3.19 -4.42 9.62
CA ASN A 121 2.82 -4.86 10.95
C ASN A 121 2.06 -6.18 10.86
N VAL A 122 2.43 -7.16 11.68
CA VAL A 122 1.74 -8.45 11.78
C VAL A 122 1.13 -8.57 13.16
N GLU A 123 -0.11 -9.04 13.23
CA GLU A 123 -0.84 -9.17 14.49
C GLU A 123 -1.66 -10.46 14.51
N TYR A 124 -1.75 -11.11 15.67
CA TYR A 124 -2.69 -12.21 15.85
C TYR A 124 -4.11 -11.67 15.95
N VAL A 125 -5.05 -12.28 15.23
CA VAL A 125 -6.46 -11.88 15.23
C VAL A 125 -7.36 -13.03 15.68
N THR A 126 -8.54 -12.72 16.20
CA THR A 126 -9.51 -13.74 16.62
C THR A 126 -10.63 -13.95 15.62
N THR A 127 -10.80 -13.04 14.67
CA THR A 127 -11.89 -13.08 13.67
C THR A 127 -11.32 -12.94 12.26
N LEU A 128 -12.03 -13.52 11.29
CA LEU A 128 -11.72 -13.44 9.86
C LEU A 128 -12.32 -12.19 9.19
N ASP A 129 -13.11 -11.41 9.92
CA ASP A 129 -13.74 -10.21 9.39
C ASP A 129 -12.75 -9.04 9.40
N TYR A 130 -12.46 -8.51 8.22
CA TYR A 130 -11.59 -7.36 8.01
C TYR A 130 -12.13 -6.07 8.64
N ALA A 131 -13.45 -5.92 8.78
CA ALA A 131 -14.08 -4.70 9.28
C ALA A 131 -14.19 -4.66 10.81
N THR A 132 -14.38 -5.82 11.45
CA THR A 132 -14.62 -5.95 12.91
C THR A 132 -13.58 -6.83 13.59
N TYR A 133 -12.36 -6.83 13.06
CA TYR A 133 -11.27 -7.61 13.62
C TYR A 133 -10.92 -7.17 15.05
N SER A 134 -10.60 -8.14 15.90
CA SER A 134 -10.01 -7.90 17.21
C SER A 134 -8.67 -8.61 17.33
N THR A 135 -7.70 -7.90 17.88
CA THR A 135 -6.37 -8.43 18.20
C THR A 135 -6.50 -9.49 19.30
N ALA A 136 -5.90 -10.64 19.09
CA ALA A 136 -5.83 -11.67 20.11
C ALA A 136 -4.85 -11.25 21.21
N VAL A 137 -5.19 -11.52 22.48
CA VAL A 137 -4.32 -11.25 23.65
C VAL A 137 -3.16 -12.27 23.72
N GLY A 138 -3.22 -13.34 22.92
CA GLY A 138 -2.18 -14.34 22.82
C GLY A 138 -2.15 -14.97 21.43
N LYS A 139 -1.44 -16.08 21.30
CA LYS A 139 -1.25 -16.79 20.04
C LYS A 139 -2.59 -17.26 19.49
N SER A 140 -2.81 -17.00 18.21
CA SER A 140 -4.04 -17.36 17.50
C SER A 140 -3.68 -18.08 16.21
N THR A 141 -4.68 -18.78 15.66
CA THR A 141 -4.58 -19.49 14.40
C THR A 141 -4.75 -18.56 13.20
N LEU A 142 -5.02 -17.28 13.46
CA LEU A 142 -5.15 -16.24 12.45
C LEU A 142 -4.08 -15.18 12.69
N LYS A 143 -3.30 -14.87 11.65
CA LYS A 143 -2.38 -13.73 11.62
C LYS A 143 -2.86 -12.75 10.56
N ARG A 144 -2.83 -11.46 10.87
CA ARG A 144 -3.11 -10.37 9.94
C ARG A 144 -1.82 -9.65 9.63
N ILE A 145 -1.51 -9.47 8.35
CA ILE A 145 -0.46 -8.56 7.89
C ILE A 145 -1.11 -7.25 7.44
N THR A 146 -0.54 -6.13 7.85
CA THR A 146 -0.95 -4.78 7.44
C THR A 146 0.27 -4.05 6.89
N VAL A 147 0.22 -3.78 5.59
CA VAL A 147 1.25 -3.03 4.86
C VAL A 147 0.78 -1.58 4.73
N ASN A 148 1.56 -0.66 5.30
CA ASN A 148 1.34 0.77 5.18
C ASN A 148 2.45 1.38 4.31
N ILE A 149 2.05 2.16 3.30
CA ILE A 149 2.97 2.92 2.45
C ILE A 149 2.60 4.39 2.55
N LYS A 150 3.51 5.20 3.08
CA LYS A 150 3.34 6.65 3.23
C LYS A 150 4.14 7.37 2.15
N SER A 151 3.49 8.33 1.51
CA SER A 151 4.15 9.25 0.57
C SER A 151 4.06 10.68 1.04
N GLY A 152 5.19 11.38 1.07
CA GLY A 152 5.21 12.84 1.24
C GLY A 152 4.81 13.61 -0.03
N PHE A 153 4.81 12.96 -1.19
CA PHE A 153 4.52 13.58 -2.49
C PHE A 153 3.04 13.49 -2.86
N LEU A 154 2.44 12.31 -2.70
CA LEU A 154 1.00 12.13 -2.85
C LEU A 154 0.32 12.71 -1.61
N LYS A 155 -0.11 13.97 -1.69
CA LYS A 155 -0.80 14.66 -0.58
C LYS A 155 -2.29 14.74 -0.88
N LYS A 156 -3.12 14.45 0.12
CA LYS A 156 -4.57 14.63 0.00
C LYS A 156 -4.88 16.13 -0.09
N ASN A 157 -5.43 16.56 -1.23
CA ASN A 157 -5.65 17.98 -1.58
C ASN A 157 -6.67 18.77 -0.72
N ASN A 158 -7.02 18.36 0.52
CA ASN A 158 -8.23 18.88 1.18
C ASN A 158 -8.18 19.28 2.65
N SER A 159 -7.02 19.34 3.30
CA SER A 159 -6.96 19.86 4.67
C SER A 159 -5.67 20.63 4.89
N ALA A 160 -5.76 21.72 5.65
CA ALA A 160 -4.62 22.53 6.08
C ALA A 160 -3.61 21.77 6.98
N ASP A 161 -3.85 20.48 7.26
CA ASP A 161 -2.90 19.53 7.81
C ASP A 161 -2.32 18.66 6.70
N THR A 162 -1.01 18.80 6.53
CA THR A 162 -0.23 18.22 5.45
C THR A 162 0.09 16.76 5.76
N GLU A 163 -0.95 15.94 5.96
CA GLU A 163 -0.75 14.52 6.28
C GLU A 163 -0.36 13.75 5.02
N PRO A 164 0.72 12.95 5.06
CA PRO A 164 1.11 12.09 3.95
C PRO A 164 -0.03 11.12 3.62
N THR A 165 -0.27 10.86 2.34
CA THR A 165 -1.26 9.85 1.96
C THR A 165 -0.74 8.49 2.40
N ASN A 166 -1.52 7.81 3.25
CA ASN A 166 -1.22 6.47 3.73
C ASN A 166 -2.07 5.45 2.96
N TYR A 167 -1.41 4.61 2.18
CA TYR A 167 -2.03 3.45 1.54
C TYR A 167 -1.91 2.27 2.48
N ASN A 168 -3.04 1.78 2.99
CA ASN A 168 -3.11 0.65 3.90
C ASN A 168 -3.72 -0.55 3.18
N PHE A 169 -2.97 -1.65 3.14
CA PHE A 169 -3.44 -2.94 2.64
C PHE A 169 -3.31 -3.97 3.75
N SER A 170 -4.35 -4.77 3.96
CA SER A 170 -4.34 -5.80 4.98
C SER A 170 -4.82 -7.13 4.45
N PHE A 171 -4.20 -8.21 4.92
CA PHE A 171 -4.58 -9.58 4.60
C PHE A 171 -4.60 -10.42 5.87
N ILE A 172 -5.67 -11.22 6.05
CA ILE A 172 -5.78 -12.16 7.16
C ILE A 172 -5.52 -13.57 6.63
N ARG A 173 -4.52 -14.23 7.21
CA ARG A 173 -4.17 -15.62 6.94
C ARG A 173 -4.69 -16.51 8.06
N SER A 174 -5.42 -17.57 7.69
CA SER A 174 -5.74 -18.68 8.59
C SER A 174 -4.70 -19.78 8.48
N TYR A 175 -4.33 -20.36 9.61
CA TYR A 175 -3.46 -21.52 9.71
C TYR A 175 -4.14 -22.81 9.25
N TYR A 176 -5.36 -23.04 9.73
CA TYR A 176 -6.24 -24.09 9.26
C TYR A 176 -6.91 -23.55 8.00
N ALA A 177 -6.34 -23.82 6.84
CA ALA A 177 -7.00 -23.50 5.59
C ALA A 177 -8.37 -24.21 5.53
N ASP A 178 -9.38 -23.48 5.03
CA ASP A 178 -10.46 -24.09 4.24
C ASP A 178 -9.96 -24.25 2.79
#